data_AF-A0A6J7VFN8-F1
#
_entry.id   AF-A0A6J7VFN8-F1
#
_cell.length_a   1.000
_cell.length_b   1.000
_cell.length_c   1.000
_cell.angle_alpha   90.00
_cell.angle_beta   90.00
_cell.angle_gamma   90.00
#
_symmetry.space_group_name_H-M   'P 1'
#
loop_
_entity.id
_entity.type
_entity.pdbx_description
1 polymer ?
#
loop_
_entity_poly.entity_id
_entity_poly.type
_entity_poly.pdbx_seq_one_letter_code
_entity_poly.pdbx_strand_id
1 'polypeptide(L)'
;MAERVMARYFNEGGRDPSHQYASVSKLTISPNAEALELLVLSNFAEVWLAKEGHDGIVGINYLEKIQMATPSGAYGAMLADVDYVLMGAGIPAEIPQMLNDLALHKNASLNIAVDGATSQYKSTFHPKVFTGVDLPPLHRPKFLAIISAHILATYLAKDEVTRPDGFVIEGFNAGGHNAPPRGTMILDDDGQPVFGPRDEADIEKVAKVGLPFWLAGGYSTPAHVQSALASGATGVQIGTLFSLAFETGLDEGLRKIMIDELRAGSLVVRTDPFASPTGFPFKVVTLQNTLSETPLYAARPRLCDLGYLRVPYERSPGTLGYRCSAEPTHVFIKKGGTAEDALGRKCLCNGLMANIGLGNTRGDGYVEQPLLTLGADLSGVTEMLKVFPNGWSAKEAVNYLLNVSNISSKNSANATDSERGISQPS
;
A
#
# COMPACT_ATOMS: atom_id res chain seq x y z
N MET A 1 -27.25 3.60 -7.73
CA MET A 1 -25.77 3.68 -7.82
C MET A 1 -25.17 2.31 -8.07
N ALA A 2 -25.27 1.36 -7.13
CA ALA A 2 -24.70 0.01 -7.28
C ALA A 2 -25.10 -0.67 -8.60
N GLU A 3 -26.38 -0.67 -8.96
CA GLU A 3 -26.87 -1.23 -10.23
C GLU A 3 -26.17 -0.64 -11.47
N ARG A 4 -25.87 0.67 -11.48
CA ARG A 4 -25.18 1.32 -12.61
C ARG A 4 -23.73 0.85 -12.72
N VAL A 5 -23.02 0.76 -11.59
CA VAL A 5 -21.64 0.27 -11.55
C VAL A 5 -21.59 -1.20 -11.95
N MET A 6 -22.49 -2.02 -11.42
CA MET A 6 -22.61 -3.43 -11.79
C MET A 6 -22.89 -3.60 -13.29
N ALA A 7 -23.90 -2.90 -13.82
CA ALA A 7 -24.24 -2.99 -15.25
C ALA A 7 -23.09 -2.57 -16.17
N ARG A 8 -22.18 -1.69 -15.72
CA ARG A 8 -21.06 -1.19 -16.52
C ARG A 8 -19.79 -2.03 -16.40
N TYR A 9 -19.48 -2.52 -15.20
CA TYR A 9 -18.17 -3.09 -14.90
C TYR A 9 -18.19 -4.56 -14.50
N PHE A 10 -19.31 -5.07 -13.99
CA PHE A 10 -19.38 -6.45 -13.55
C PHE A 10 -19.47 -7.41 -14.74
N ASN A 11 -18.64 -8.45 -14.70
CA ASN A 11 -18.67 -9.55 -15.65
C ASN A 11 -18.59 -10.86 -14.86
N GLU A 12 -19.70 -11.59 -14.80
CA GLU A 12 -19.85 -12.82 -14.04
C GLU A 12 -18.84 -13.90 -14.46
N GLY A 13 -18.54 -14.01 -15.76
CA GLY A 13 -17.56 -14.96 -16.29
C GLY A 13 -16.11 -14.52 -16.12
N GLY A 14 -15.87 -13.34 -15.56
CA GLY A 14 -14.55 -12.71 -15.51
C GLY A 14 -14.08 -12.20 -16.88
N ARG A 15 -12.98 -11.45 -16.87
CA ARG A 15 -12.36 -10.91 -18.08
C ARG A 15 -11.71 -12.03 -18.89
N ASP A 16 -11.99 -12.11 -20.19
CA ASP A 16 -11.19 -12.91 -21.12
C ASP A 16 -9.73 -12.37 -21.14
N PRO A 17 -8.71 -13.21 -20.89
CA PRO A 17 -7.31 -12.77 -20.84
C PRO A 17 -6.83 -12.01 -22.09
N SER A 18 -7.45 -12.19 -23.26
CA SER A 18 -7.11 -11.48 -24.49
C SER A 18 -7.72 -10.08 -24.61
N HIS A 19 -8.68 -9.73 -23.75
CA HIS A 19 -9.41 -8.46 -23.81
C HIS A 19 -8.92 -7.48 -22.75
N GLN A 20 -8.97 -6.18 -23.03
CA GLN A 20 -8.64 -5.15 -22.04
C GLN A 20 -9.68 -5.09 -20.92
N TYR A 21 -9.25 -4.67 -19.72
CA TYR A 21 -10.21 -4.23 -18.69
C TYR A 21 -11.01 -3.02 -19.19
N ALA A 22 -12.27 -2.93 -18.74
CA ALA A 22 -13.08 -1.75 -18.97
C ALA A 22 -12.39 -0.51 -18.40
N SER A 23 -12.29 0.56 -19.19
CA SER A 23 -11.63 1.78 -18.76
C SER A 23 -12.44 2.50 -17.68
N VAL A 24 -11.73 2.98 -16.66
CA VAL A 24 -12.29 3.81 -15.59
C VAL A 24 -11.91 5.28 -15.82
N SER A 25 -12.76 6.19 -15.35
CA SER A 25 -12.45 7.63 -15.40
C SER A 25 -11.19 7.91 -14.60
N LYS A 26 -10.22 8.58 -15.23
CA LYS A 26 -8.99 8.96 -14.55
C LYS A 26 -9.26 10.06 -13.51
N LEU A 27 -8.56 10.02 -12.39
CA LEU A 27 -8.74 10.95 -11.27
C LEU A 27 -8.52 12.41 -11.67
N THR A 28 -9.43 13.28 -11.24
CA THR A 28 -9.35 14.74 -11.39
C THR A 28 -9.71 15.41 -10.07
N ILE A 29 -9.39 16.69 -9.92
CA ILE A 29 -9.77 17.48 -8.73
C ILE A 29 -11.29 17.64 -8.56
N SER A 30 -12.02 17.55 -9.67
CA SER A 30 -13.47 17.62 -9.72
C SER A 30 -13.98 16.42 -10.51
N PRO A 31 -14.10 15.24 -9.87
CA PRO A 31 -14.60 14.04 -10.52
C PRO A 31 -16.08 14.21 -10.91
N ASN A 32 -16.49 13.54 -11.98
CA ASN A 32 -17.90 13.46 -12.34
C ASN A 32 -18.63 12.43 -11.46
N ALA A 33 -19.96 12.38 -11.56
CA ALA A 33 -20.78 11.48 -10.76
C ALA A 33 -20.37 10.01 -10.91
N GLU A 34 -20.16 9.53 -12.14
CA GLU A 34 -19.76 8.13 -12.39
C GLU A 34 -18.43 7.76 -11.71
N ALA A 35 -17.43 8.66 -11.76
CA ALA A 35 -16.15 8.45 -11.10
C ALA A 35 -16.29 8.44 -9.57
N LEU A 36 -17.12 9.34 -9.02
CA LEU A 36 -17.42 9.35 -7.58
C LEU A 36 -18.12 8.07 -7.13
N GLU A 37 -19.12 7.61 -7.89
CA GLU A 37 -19.84 6.36 -7.60
C GLU A 37 -18.88 5.18 -7.54
N LEU A 38 -17.99 5.06 -8.53
CA LEU A 38 -17.00 3.99 -8.58
C LEU A 38 -16.00 4.08 -7.41
N LEU A 39 -15.50 5.27 -7.09
CA LEU A 39 -14.53 5.47 -6.00
C LEU A 39 -15.11 5.11 -4.62
N VAL A 40 -16.35 5.52 -4.36
CA VAL A 40 -17.02 5.17 -3.09
C VAL A 40 -17.29 3.67 -3.04
N LEU A 41 -17.87 3.10 -4.11
CA LEU A 41 -18.23 1.68 -4.12
C LEU A 41 -17.02 0.74 -4.09
N SER A 42 -15.92 1.09 -4.75
CA SER A 42 -14.72 0.23 -4.74
C SER A 42 -14.11 0.13 -3.35
N ASN A 43 -14.02 1.25 -2.62
CA ASN A 43 -13.48 1.26 -1.26
C ASN A 43 -14.45 0.65 -0.24
N PHE A 44 -15.77 0.82 -0.45
CA PHE A 44 -16.78 0.10 0.32
C PHE A 44 -16.61 -1.41 0.13
N ALA A 45 -16.54 -1.89 -1.12
CA ALA A 45 -16.44 -3.31 -1.43
C ALA A 45 -15.15 -3.93 -0.86
N GLU A 46 -14.01 -3.25 -0.99
CA GLU A 46 -12.73 -3.71 -0.45
C GLU A 46 -12.79 -3.94 1.07
N VAL A 47 -13.32 -2.96 1.82
CA VAL A 47 -13.46 -3.08 3.28
C VAL A 47 -14.51 -4.10 3.66
N TRP A 48 -15.65 -4.10 2.98
CA TRP A 48 -16.74 -5.04 3.27
C TRP A 48 -16.30 -6.50 3.08
N LEU A 49 -15.61 -6.80 1.97
CA LEU A 49 -15.05 -8.12 1.70
C LEU A 49 -13.97 -8.49 2.73
N ALA A 50 -13.11 -7.54 3.09
CA ALA A 50 -12.08 -7.77 4.10
C ALA A 50 -12.63 -8.01 5.51
N LYS A 51 -13.88 -7.60 5.82
CA LYS A 51 -14.56 -7.90 7.09
C LYS A 51 -15.41 -9.18 7.03
N GLU A 52 -15.51 -9.84 5.87
CA GLU A 52 -16.39 -11.00 5.71
C GLU A 52 -15.91 -12.19 6.56
N GLY A 53 -16.83 -12.74 7.37
CA GLY A 53 -16.58 -13.97 8.13
C GLY A 53 -15.78 -13.82 9.42
N HIS A 54 -15.50 -12.60 9.90
CA HIS A 54 -14.80 -12.37 11.17
C HIS A 54 -15.06 -10.99 11.81
N ASP A 55 -14.78 -10.88 13.11
CA ASP A 55 -14.85 -9.60 13.87
C ASP A 55 -13.47 -8.95 14.07
N GLY A 56 -12.48 -9.34 13.25
CA GLY A 56 -11.14 -8.76 13.27
C GLY A 56 -11.12 -7.28 12.84
N ILE A 57 -10.04 -6.58 13.22
CA ILE A 57 -9.81 -5.18 12.88
C ILE A 57 -9.36 -5.07 11.42
N VAL A 58 -10.05 -4.25 10.63
CA VAL A 58 -9.73 -3.98 9.22
C VAL A 58 -9.37 -2.52 9.02
N GLY A 59 -8.19 -2.28 8.46
CA GLY A 59 -7.72 -0.95 8.07
C GLY A 59 -7.61 -0.79 6.56
N ILE A 60 -7.65 0.46 6.10
CA ILE A 60 -7.37 0.81 4.70
C ILE A 60 -6.22 1.81 4.63
N ASN A 61 -5.29 1.58 3.71
CA ASN A 61 -4.15 2.46 3.48
C ASN A 61 -4.35 3.31 2.23
N TYR A 62 -4.23 4.63 2.37
CA TYR A 62 -4.21 5.59 1.27
C TYR A 62 -2.80 6.16 1.06
N LEU A 63 -2.55 6.64 -0.16
CA LEU A 63 -1.29 7.28 -0.51
C LEU A 63 -1.51 8.78 -0.60
N GLU A 64 -0.68 9.59 0.09
CA GLU A 64 -0.77 11.05 0.00
C GLU A 64 -0.59 11.52 -1.45
N LYS A 65 0.13 10.78 -2.30
CA LYS A 65 0.26 11.08 -3.74
C LYS A 65 -1.00 10.92 -4.58
N ILE A 66 -2.11 10.40 -4.03
CA ILE A 66 -3.39 10.19 -4.74
C ILE A 66 -4.52 11.00 -4.06
N GLN A 67 -4.20 12.22 -3.62
CA GLN A 67 -5.10 13.12 -2.87
C GLN A 67 -6.51 13.26 -3.47
N MET A 68 -6.62 13.28 -4.81
CA MET A 68 -7.88 13.50 -5.52
C MET A 68 -8.95 12.44 -5.24
N ALA A 69 -8.53 11.20 -4.95
CA ALA A 69 -9.45 10.09 -4.67
C ALA A 69 -9.82 9.97 -3.18
N THR A 70 -8.96 10.50 -2.30
CA THR A 70 -9.02 10.23 -0.86
C THR A 70 -10.37 10.56 -0.22
N PRO A 71 -10.98 11.75 -0.43
CA PRO A 71 -12.22 12.08 0.29
C PRO A 71 -13.38 11.12 -0.03
N SER A 72 -13.60 10.81 -1.32
CA SER A 72 -14.63 9.86 -1.74
C SER A 72 -14.28 8.42 -1.36
N GLY A 73 -13.02 8.00 -1.51
CA GLY A 73 -12.58 6.66 -1.14
C GLY A 73 -12.74 6.41 0.36
N ALA A 74 -12.26 7.34 1.20
CA ALA A 74 -12.39 7.26 2.65
C ALA A 74 -13.85 7.19 3.08
N TYR A 75 -14.74 7.98 2.46
CA TYR A 75 -16.16 7.88 2.75
C TYR A 75 -16.75 6.50 2.41
N GLY A 76 -16.37 5.91 1.27
CA GLY A 76 -16.75 4.54 0.91
C GLY A 76 -16.29 3.50 1.93
N ALA A 77 -15.03 3.59 2.37
CA ALA A 77 -14.49 2.73 3.42
C ALA A 77 -15.22 2.91 4.77
N MET A 78 -15.56 4.14 5.14
CA MET A 78 -16.32 4.44 6.36
C MET A 78 -17.76 3.93 6.31
N LEU A 79 -18.40 3.95 5.14
CA LEU A 79 -19.72 3.31 4.95
C LEU A 79 -19.68 1.80 5.17
N ALA A 80 -18.53 1.16 4.91
CA ALA A 80 -18.27 -0.25 5.21
C ALA A 80 -17.70 -0.48 6.61
N ASP A 81 -17.73 0.55 7.47
CA ASP A 81 -17.29 0.48 8.87
C ASP A 81 -15.81 0.08 9.03
N VAL A 82 -14.92 0.71 8.25
CA VAL A 82 -13.47 0.52 8.43
C VAL A 82 -13.02 0.97 9.82
N ASP A 83 -12.10 0.23 10.44
CA ASP A 83 -11.62 0.52 11.80
C ASP A 83 -10.47 1.53 11.81
N TYR A 84 -9.59 1.42 10.81
CA TYR A 84 -8.38 2.23 10.68
C TYR A 84 -8.22 2.82 9.29
N VAL A 85 -7.76 4.06 9.23
CA VAL A 85 -7.22 4.68 8.02
C VAL A 85 -5.74 4.93 8.24
N LEU A 86 -4.91 4.51 7.29
CA LEU A 86 -3.48 4.74 7.29
C LEU A 86 -3.11 5.61 6.10
N MET A 87 -2.13 6.50 6.24
CA MET A 87 -1.61 7.25 5.10
C MET A 87 -0.13 7.57 5.23
N GLY A 88 0.60 7.34 4.15
CA GLY A 88 2.02 7.67 3.99
C GLY A 88 2.36 8.37 2.67
N ALA A 89 3.64 8.41 2.33
CA ALA A 89 4.22 9.04 1.14
C ALA A 89 3.98 10.56 1.00
N GLY A 90 3.82 11.25 2.12
CA GLY A 90 3.63 12.69 2.21
C GLY A 90 3.33 13.09 3.66
N ILE A 91 2.81 14.30 3.88
CA ILE A 91 2.44 14.81 5.20
C ILE A 91 0.91 14.85 5.29
N PRO A 92 0.25 13.88 5.95
CA PRO A 92 -1.21 13.74 5.91
C PRO A 92 -1.93 14.61 6.96
N ALA A 93 -1.57 15.89 7.07
CA ALA A 93 -2.04 16.77 8.14
C ALA A 93 -3.55 17.05 8.08
N GLU A 94 -4.18 17.01 6.91
CA GLU A 94 -5.61 17.32 6.74
C GLU A 94 -6.53 16.11 6.98
N ILE A 95 -5.97 14.90 7.06
CA ILE A 95 -6.76 13.66 7.12
C ILE A 95 -7.60 13.51 8.40
N PRO A 96 -7.10 13.82 9.61
CA PRO A 96 -7.91 13.68 10.83
C PRO A 96 -9.21 14.49 10.78
N GLN A 97 -9.10 15.77 10.40
CA GLN A 97 -10.27 16.63 10.27
C GLN A 97 -11.19 16.18 9.14
N MET A 98 -10.64 15.78 7.99
CA MET A 98 -11.43 15.22 6.88
C MET A 98 -12.27 14.03 7.34
N LEU A 99 -11.70 13.09 8.11
CA LEU A 99 -12.43 11.93 8.64
C LEU A 99 -13.50 12.34 9.65
N ASN A 100 -13.23 13.33 10.51
CA ASN A 100 -14.23 13.87 11.45
C ASN A 100 -15.44 14.47 10.72
N ASP A 101 -15.19 15.20 9.63
CA ASP A 101 -16.24 15.80 8.82
C ASP A 101 -17.06 14.74 8.06
N LEU A 102 -16.38 13.77 7.45
CA LEU A 102 -17.03 12.65 6.76
C LEU A 102 -17.89 11.79 7.70
N ALA A 103 -17.45 11.58 8.95
CA ALA A 103 -18.22 10.83 9.95
C ALA A 103 -19.59 11.45 10.24
N LEU A 104 -19.70 12.77 10.07
CA LEU A 104 -20.93 13.54 10.27
C LEU A 104 -21.62 13.89 8.93
N HIS A 105 -21.22 13.26 7.83
CA HIS A 105 -21.72 13.54 6.47
C HIS A 105 -21.56 15.01 6.04
N LYS A 106 -20.59 15.73 6.61
CA LYS A 106 -20.26 17.10 6.22
C LYS A 106 -19.41 17.10 4.95
N ASN A 107 -19.39 18.24 4.26
CA ASN A 107 -18.47 18.44 3.15
C ASN A 107 -17.03 18.34 3.66
N ALA A 108 -16.21 17.54 2.98
CA ALA A 108 -14.82 17.33 3.33
C ALA A 108 -13.94 17.70 2.14
N SER A 109 -12.88 18.46 2.40
CA SER A 109 -11.97 18.94 1.37
C SER A 109 -10.52 18.62 1.75
N LEU A 110 -9.69 18.40 0.73
CA LEU A 110 -8.24 18.34 0.85
C LEU A 110 -7.59 19.35 -0.09
N ASN A 111 -6.53 20.00 0.36
CA ASN A 111 -5.67 20.73 -0.56
C ASN A 111 -4.99 19.77 -1.53
N ILE A 112 -4.91 20.18 -2.79
CA ILE A 112 -4.27 19.40 -3.84
C ILE A 112 -2.97 20.10 -4.23
N ALA A 113 -1.87 19.35 -4.13
CA ALA A 113 -0.59 19.79 -4.64
C ALA A 113 -0.65 19.85 -6.17
N VAL A 114 -0.51 21.06 -6.72
CA VAL A 114 -0.54 21.33 -8.16
C VAL A 114 0.78 21.96 -8.57
N ASP A 115 1.45 21.37 -9.56
CA ASP A 115 2.71 21.88 -10.10
C ASP A 115 2.49 23.27 -10.73
N GLY A 116 3.32 24.24 -10.34
CA GLY A 116 3.27 25.60 -10.89
C GLY A 116 2.03 26.40 -10.48
N ALA A 117 1.31 25.98 -9.43
CA ALA A 117 0.08 26.63 -9.00
C ALA A 117 0.30 28.08 -8.56
N THR A 118 -0.49 28.97 -9.14
CA THR A 118 -0.61 30.39 -8.72
C THR A 118 -1.76 30.62 -7.73
N SER A 119 -2.58 29.60 -7.49
CA SER A 119 -3.74 29.62 -6.58
C SER A 119 -3.84 28.31 -5.80
N GLN A 120 -4.60 28.33 -4.69
CA GLN A 120 -4.87 27.12 -3.92
C GLN A 120 -5.95 26.27 -4.61
N TYR A 121 -5.69 24.98 -4.73
CA TYR A 121 -6.61 24.00 -5.31
C TYR A 121 -7.08 23.01 -4.25
N LYS A 122 -8.38 22.66 -4.29
CA LYS A 122 -8.97 21.70 -3.36
C LYS A 122 -9.82 20.65 -4.08
N SER A 123 -9.71 19.40 -3.68
CA SER A 123 -10.70 18.36 -3.99
C SER A 123 -11.73 18.36 -2.86
N THR A 124 -13.01 18.44 -3.20
CA THR A 124 -14.10 18.45 -2.21
C THR A 124 -15.09 17.35 -2.52
N PHE A 125 -15.43 16.58 -1.49
CA PHE A 125 -16.50 15.59 -1.54
C PHE A 125 -17.69 16.07 -0.71
N HIS A 126 -18.89 15.82 -1.24
CA HIS A 126 -20.16 16.27 -0.69
C HIS A 126 -21.05 15.06 -0.36
N PRO A 127 -20.90 14.43 0.83
CA PRO A 127 -21.63 13.22 1.18
C PRO A 127 -23.14 13.32 0.96
N LYS A 128 -23.78 14.40 1.45
CA LYS A 128 -25.24 14.59 1.31
C LYS A 128 -25.71 14.71 -0.13
N VAL A 129 -24.94 15.39 -0.99
CA VAL A 129 -25.26 15.51 -2.41
C VAL A 129 -25.12 14.16 -3.09
N PHE A 130 -24.10 13.39 -2.69
CA PHE A 130 -23.83 12.07 -3.24
C PHE A 130 -24.87 11.02 -2.84
N THR A 131 -25.23 10.94 -1.55
CA THR A 131 -26.20 9.96 -1.04
C THR A 131 -27.64 10.35 -1.40
N GLY A 132 -27.94 11.65 -1.49
CA GLY A 132 -29.28 12.17 -1.71
C GLY A 132 -30.25 11.95 -0.54
N VAL A 133 -29.75 11.42 0.59
CA VAL A 133 -30.52 11.09 1.79
C VAL A 133 -29.71 11.42 3.04
N ASP A 134 -30.41 11.71 4.14
CA ASP A 134 -29.77 11.83 5.45
C ASP A 134 -29.50 10.43 6.03
N LEU A 135 -28.24 10.18 6.38
CA LEU A 135 -27.78 8.95 7.00
C LEU A 135 -27.40 9.21 8.47
N PRO A 136 -27.47 8.20 9.36
CA PRO A 136 -26.94 8.33 10.71
C PRO A 136 -25.42 8.58 10.67
N PRO A 137 -24.85 9.24 11.69
CA PRO A 137 -23.40 9.42 11.78
C PRO A 137 -22.65 8.08 11.64
N LEU A 138 -21.53 8.11 10.93
CA LEU A 138 -20.65 6.95 10.75
C LEU A 138 -19.69 6.83 11.93
N HIS A 139 -19.19 5.62 12.15
CA HIS A 139 -18.02 5.43 12.99
C HIS A 139 -16.81 6.15 12.37
N ARG A 140 -16.11 6.95 13.17
CA ARG A 140 -14.89 7.64 12.74
C ARG A 140 -13.71 6.69 12.95
N PRO A 141 -13.05 6.21 11.87
CA PRO A 141 -11.92 5.29 12.00
C PRO A 141 -10.75 5.98 12.70
N LYS A 142 -9.91 5.19 13.37
CA LYS A 142 -8.63 5.68 13.89
C LYS A 142 -7.70 5.99 12.73
N PHE A 143 -6.99 7.11 12.80
CA PHE A 143 -6.03 7.51 11.80
C PHE A 143 -4.59 7.28 12.27
N LEU A 144 -3.82 6.51 11.50
CA LEU A 144 -2.39 6.32 11.71
C LEU A 144 -1.59 7.02 10.60
N ALA A 145 -0.79 8.00 10.99
CA ALA A 145 0.13 8.65 10.06
C ALA A 145 1.40 7.81 9.90
N ILE A 146 1.73 7.41 8.67
CA ILE A 146 2.98 6.72 8.34
C ILE A 146 4.05 7.77 8.07
N ILE A 147 5.07 7.81 8.92
CA ILE A 147 6.13 8.84 8.90
C ILE A 147 7.51 8.19 9.05
N SER A 148 8.53 8.80 8.46
CA SER A 148 9.94 8.35 8.58
C SER A 148 10.76 9.20 9.56
N ALA A 149 10.15 10.20 10.21
CA ALA A 149 10.87 11.21 10.96
C ALA A 149 10.15 11.62 12.25
N HIS A 150 10.85 11.55 13.38
CA HIS A 150 10.33 11.96 14.69
C HIS A 150 9.83 13.43 14.73
N ILE A 151 10.44 14.33 13.95
CA ILE A 151 9.98 15.73 13.86
C ILE A 151 8.56 15.85 13.28
N LEU A 152 8.16 14.95 12.38
CA LEU A 152 6.80 14.91 11.85
C LEU A 152 5.80 14.44 12.91
N ALA A 153 6.20 13.55 13.82
CA ALA A 153 5.35 13.15 14.93
C ALA A 153 5.01 14.35 15.82
N THR A 154 6.02 15.14 16.19
CA THR A 154 5.83 16.38 16.97
C THR A 154 4.98 17.40 16.22
N TYR A 155 5.26 17.60 14.92
CA TYR A 155 4.51 18.55 14.09
C TYR A 155 3.01 18.17 13.99
N LEU A 156 2.72 16.93 13.62
CA LEU A 156 1.34 16.47 13.40
C LEU A 156 0.54 16.43 14.71
N ALA A 157 1.17 16.01 15.81
CA ALA A 157 0.49 15.91 17.11
C ALA A 157 0.23 17.26 17.80
N LYS A 158 0.77 18.36 17.27
CA LYS A 158 0.72 19.68 17.91
C LYS A 158 -0.70 20.24 18.02
N ASP A 159 -1.47 20.15 16.94
CA ASP A 159 -2.79 20.78 16.82
C ASP A 159 -3.86 19.69 16.64
N GLU A 160 -5.03 19.84 17.28
CA GLU A 160 -6.09 18.83 17.27
C GLU A 160 -6.59 18.50 15.86
N VAL A 161 -6.64 19.51 14.98
CA VAL A 161 -7.08 19.37 13.58
C VAL A 161 -6.13 18.48 12.76
N THR A 162 -4.83 18.46 13.11
CA THR A 162 -3.82 17.68 12.39
C THR A 162 -3.38 16.42 13.14
N ARG A 163 -3.88 16.23 14.36
CA ARG A 163 -3.43 15.18 15.27
C ARG A 163 -3.93 13.81 14.83
N PRO A 164 -3.04 12.85 14.54
CA PRO A 164 -3.43 11.46 14.31
C PRO A 164 -3.70 10.76 15.64
N ASP A 165 -4.31 9.57 15.57
CA ASP A 165 -4.53 8.70 16.73
C ASP A 165 -3.29 7.87 17.06
N GLY A 166 -2.34 7.79 16.13
CA GLY A 166 -1.06 7.13 16.32
C GLY A 166 -0.16 7.25 15.10
N PHE A 167 1.01 6.62 15.17
CA PHE A 167 2.01 6.67 14.11
C PHE A 167 2.50 5.31 13.69
N VAL A 168 2.83 5.14 12.41
CA VAL A 168 3.71 4.07 11.94
C VAL A 168 5.04 4.72 11.60
N ILE A 169 6.10 4.36 12.32
CA ILE A 169 7.45 4.86 12.10
C ILE A 169 8.14 3.93 11.10
N GLU A 170 8.20 4.35 9.85
CA GLU A 170 8.70 3.55 8.75
C GLU A 170 10.16 3.89 8.41
N GLY A 171 11.05 2.90 8.58
CA GLY A 171 12.46 3.00 8.22
C GLY A 171 12.73 2.71 6.74
N PHE A 172 13.90 3.14 6.26
CA PHE A 172 14.33 2.98 4.85
C PHE A 172 14.52 1.53 4.39
N ASN A 173 14.45 0.55 5.30
CA ASN A 173 14.44 -0.88 4.98
C ASN A 173 13.05 -1.39 4.52
N ALA A 174 11.98 -0.60 4.68
CA ALA A 174 10.64 -0.94 4.22
C ALA A 174 10.56 -1.08 2.70
N GLY A 175 9.68 -1.96 2.22
CA GLY A 175 9.40 -2.14 0.79
C GLY A 175 8.61 -0.98 0.19
N GLY A 176 8.47 -0.98 -1.14
CA GLY A 176 7.74 0.05 -1.86
C GLY A 176 8.47 1.39 -1.91
N HIS A 177 7.74 2.49 -1.74
CA HIS A 177 8.31 3.84 -1.72
C HIS A 177 9.11 4.08 -0.44
N ASN A 178 10.28 4.70 -0.56
CA ASN A 178 11.01 5.22 0.58
C ASN A 178 10.99 6.75 0.61
N ALA A 179 11.08 7.32 1.80
CA ALA A 179 11.49 8.71 1.93
C ALA A 179 12.89 8.86 1.29
N PRO A 180 13.16 9.94 0.53
CA PRO A 180 14.50 10.21 0.04
C PRO A 180 15.49 10.36 1.21
N PRO A 181 16.77 9.98 1.05
CA PRO A 181 17.78 10.28 2.05
C PRO A 181 17.84 11.77 2.38
N ARG A 182 18.07 12.11 3.64
CA ARG A 182 18.11 13.50 4.10
C ARG A 182 19.42 14.17 3.71
N GLY A 183 19.28 15.25 2.94
CA GLY A 183 20.40 16.06 2.46
C GLY A 183 20.66 15.80 0.98
N THR A 184 21.91 15.99 0.55
CA THR A 184 22.31 15.68 -0.83
C THR A 184 22.27 14.18 -1.05
N MET A 185 21.56 13.75 -2.09
CA MET A 185 21.53 12.33 -2.48
C MET A 185 22.92 11.88 -2.94
N ILE A 186 23.44 10.86 -2.29
CA ILE A 186 24.67 10.15 -2.66
C ILE A 186 24.26 8.76 -3.09
N LEU A 187 24.81 8.29 -4.21
CA LEU A 187 24.59 6.94 -4.71
C LEU A 187 25.82 6.08 -4.40
N ASP A 188 25.61 4.80 -4.08
CA ASP A 188 26.68 3.82 -3.98
C ASP A 188 27.17 3.36 -5.37
N ASP A 189 28.16 2.46 -5.41
CA ASP A 189 28.73 1.90 -6.65
C ASP A 189 27.68 1.15 -7.50
N ASP A 190 26.59 0.74 -6.85
CA ASP A 190 25.43 0.08 -7.42
C ASP A 190 24.34 1.08 -7.87
N GLY A 191 24.55 2.39 -7.68
CA GLY A 191 23.59 3.42 -8.04
C GLY A 191 22.37 3.51 -7.10
N GLN A 192 22.43 2.92 -5.91
CA GLN A 192 21.38 3.00 -4.90
C GLN A 192 21.61 4.19 -3.96
N PRO A 193 20.55 4.85 -3.45
CA PRO A 193 20.70 5.90 -2.46
C PRO A 193 21.33 5.38 -1.16
N VAL A 194 22.33 6.09 -0.66
CA VAL A 194 22.95 5.82 0.64
C VAL A 194 22.15 6.52 1.74
N PHE A 195 21.64 5.73 2.68
CA PHE A 195 20.99 6.22 3.90
C PHE A 195 22.00 6.28 5.05
N GLY A 196 21.86 7.28 5.92
CA GLY A 196 22.72 7.47 7.08
C GLY A 196 21.95 7.70 8.38
N PRO A 197 22.64 7.99 9.50
CA PRO A 197 22.01 8.12 10.82
C PRO A 197 20.91 9.18 10.91
N ARG A 198 20.86 10.15 9.98
CA ARG A 198 19.81 11.17 9.91
C ARG A 198 18.49 10.66 9.33
N ASP A 199 18.55 9.54 8.62
CA ASP A 199 17.39 8.88 8.01
C ASP A 199 16.68 7.96 9.00
N GLU A 200 17.31 7.67 10.13
CA GLU A 200 16.69 6.97 11.25
C GLU A 200 15.85 7.93 12.09
N ALA A 201 14.66 7.48 12.49
CA ALA A 201 13.83 8.19 13.44
C ALA A 201 14.38 8.00 14.86
N ASP A 202 14.31 9.07 15.66
CA ASP A 202 14.67 9.02 17.08
C ASP A 202 13.45 8.49 17.85
N ILE A 203 13.49 7.21 18.21
CA ILE A 203 12.34 6.51 18.80
C ILE A 203 12.00 7.06 20.19
N GLU A 204 12.99 7.48 20.98
CA GLU A 204 12.72 8.11 22.27
C GLU A 204 11.93 9.42 22.10
N LYS A 205 12.27 10.22 21.10
CA LYS A 205 11.50 11.44 20.79
C LYS A 205 10.10 11.12 20.29
N VAL A 206 9.90 10.06 19.50
CA VAL A 206 8.56 9.60 19.11
C VAL A 206 7.76 9.21 20.34
N ALA A 207 8.32 8.39 21.25
CA ALA A 207 7.65 7.97 22.47
C ALA A 207 7.24 9.15 23.36
N LYS A 208 8.08 10.20 23.45
CA LYS A 208 7.80 11.44 24.18
C LYS A 208 6.60 12.23 23.65
N VAL A 209 6.15 11.98 22.42
CA VAL A 209 4.90 12.59 21.88
C VAL A 209 3.67 12.06 22.62
N GLY A 210 3.74 10.86 23.20
CA GLY A 210 2.66 10.29 24.02
C GLY A 210 1.46 9.75 23.23
N LEU A 211 1.61 9.54 21.93
CA LEU A 211 0.65 8.81 21.08
C LEU A 211 1.15 7.39 20.82
N PRO A 212 0.27 6.39 20.62
CA PRO A 212 0.68 5.04 20.27
C PRO A 212 1.42 5.02 18.94
N PHE A 213 2.43 4.17 18.82
CA PHE A 213 3.21 4.07 17.59
C PHE A 213 3.66 2.63 17.33
N TRP A 214 3.82 2.30 16.05
CA TRP A 214 4.32 1.02 15.56
C TRP A 214 5.62 1.24 14.80
N LEU A 215 6.56 0.32 14.89
CA LEU A 215 7.80 0.36 14.11
C LEU A 215 7.67 -0.48 12.84
N ALA A 216 8.16 0.04 11.71
CA ALA A 216 8.06 -0.61 10.41
C ALA A 216 9.38 -0.49 9.63
N GLY A 217 9.56 -1.37 8.65
CA GLY A 217 10.76 -1.41 7.81
C GLY A 217 11.93 -2.11 8.52
N GLY A 218 11.97 -3.44 8.40
CA GLY A 218 13.02 -4.29 8.99
C GLY A 218 12.66 -4.94 10.32
N TYR A 219 11.40 -4.91 10.74
CA TYR A 219 10.94 -5.54 11.97
C TYR A 219 10.29 -6.90 11.70
N SER A 220 11.07 -7.87 11.23
CA SER A 220 10.54 -9.13 10.66
C SER A 220 10.76 -10.40 11.50
N THR A 221 11.32 -10.29 12.71
CA THR A 221 11.65 -11.43 13.59
C THR A 221 11.06 -11.25 14.99
N PRO A 222 10.97 -12.31 15.81
CA PRO A 222 10.47 -12.19 17.18
C PRO A 222 11.34 -11.27 18.05
N ALA A 223 12.65 -11.29 17.84
CA ALA A 223 13.59 -10.38 18.51
C ALA A 223 13.30 -8.92 18.13
N HIS A 224 12.98 -8.64 16.86
CA HIS A 224 12.57 -7.30 16.44
C HIS A 224 11.26 -6.85 17.11
N VAL A 225 10.27 -7.74 17.21
CA VAL A 225 9.01 -7.44 17.92
C VAL A 225 9.28 -7.10 19.38
N GLN A 226 10.08 -7.92 20.09
CA GLN A 226 10.44 -7.67 21.48
C GLN A 226 11.19 -6.35 21.67
N SER A 227 12.16 -6.06 20.79
CA SER A 227 12.91 -4.79 20.80
C SER A 227 12.00 -3.58 20.58
N ALA A 228 11.06 -3.65 19.64
CA ALA A 228 10.09 -2.59 19.41
C ALA A 228 9.24 -2.32 20.66
N LEU A 229 8.70 -3.37 21.28
CA LEU A 229 7.92 -3.25 22.51
C LEU A 229 8.75 -2.66 23.67
N ALA A 230 10.01 -3.11 23.82
CA ALA A 230 10.92 -2.59 24.83
C ALA A 230 11.26 -1.09 24.63
N SER A 231 11.22 -0.59 23.39
CA SER A 231 11.37 0.83 23.07
C SER A 231 10.13 1.69 23.34
N GLY A 232 9.04 1.08 23.82
CA GLY A 232 7.77 1.76 24.10
C GLY A 232 6.79 1.78 22.93
N ALA A 233 7.08 1.09 21.82
CA ALA A 233 6.15 0.93 20.72
C ALA A 233 4.95 0.06 21.14
N THR A 234 3.79 0.29 20.53
CA THR A 234 2.60 -0.55 20.65
C THR A 234 2.75 -1.87 19.89
N GLY A 235 3.62 -1.91 18.87
CA GLY A 235 3.91 -3.11 18.09
C GLY A 235 4.74 -2.79 16.85
N VAL A 236 4.59 -3.64 15.83
CA VAL A 236 5.29 -3.50 14.55
C VAL A 236 4.33 -3.61 13.36
N GLN A 237 4.70 -3.03 12.22
CA GLN A 237 4.03 -3.23 10.93
C GLN A 237 4.98 -3.94 9.96
N ILE A 238 4.51 -5.03 9.36
CA ILE A 238 5.34 -5.96 8.58
C ILE A 238 4.71 -6.20 7.21
N GLY A 239 5.40 -5.79 6.15
CA GLY A 239 4.98 -6.05 4.77
C GLY A 239 5.61 -7.31 4.19
N THR A 240 6.94 -7.31 4.00
CA THR A 240 7.72 -8.32 3.28
C THR A 240 7.42 -9.77 3.67
N LEU A 241 7.27 -10.04 4.97
CA LEU A 241 7.00 -11.40 5.47
C LEU A 241 5.62 -11.91 5.04
N PHE A 242 4.61 -11.05 5.08
CA PHE A 242 3.22 -11.37 4.75
C PHE A 242 2.96 -11.32 3.24
N SER A 243 3.70 -10.50 2.48
CA SER A 243 3.60 -10.51 1.02
C SER A 243 3.98 -11.86 0.40
N LEU A 244 4.75 -12.68 1.11
CA LEU A 244 5.19 -14.02 0.66
C LEU A 244 4.38 -15.17 1.30
N ALA A 245 3.39 -14.87 2.13
CA ALA A 245 2.49 -15.89 2.69
C ALA A 245 1.57 -16.49 1.62
N PHE A 246 0.94 -17.63 1.93
CA PHE A 246 0.06 -18.32 0.98
C PHE A 246 -1.16 -17.50 0.57
N GLU A 247 -1.69 -16.68 1.48
CA GLU A 247 -2.90 -15.87 1.30
C GLU A 247 -2.66 -14.54 0.57
N THR A 248 -1.41 -14.26 0.16
CA THR A 248 -1.08 -13.05 -0.61
C THR A 248 -1.85 -12.98 -1.93
N GLY A 249 -2.20 -11.77 -2.35
CA GLY A 249 -2.79 -11.52 -3.67
C GLY A 249 -1.77 -11.53 -4.82
N LEU A 250 -0.46 -11.72 -4.55
CA LEU A 250 0.55 -11.85 -5.60
C LEU A 250 0.28 -13.08 -6.47
N ASP A 251 0.60 -12.95 -7.76
CA ASP A 251 0.61 -14.09 -8.68
C ASP A 251 1.45 -15.24 -8.11
N GLU A 252 0.89 -16.43 -8.12
CA GLU A 252 1.48 -17.59 -7.46
C GLU A 252 2.83 -17.98 -8.09
N GLY A 253 2.97 -17.82 -9.41
CA GLY A 253 4.20 -18.06 -10.14
C GLY A 253 5.29 -17.08 -9.70
N LEU A 254 4.98 -15.79 -9.66
CA LEU A 254 5.92 -14.76 -9.18
C LEU A 254 6.33 -15.01 -7.73
N ARG A 255 5.39 -15.38 -6.85
CA ARG A 255 5.69 -15.73 -5.45
C ARG A 255 6.65 -16.92 -5.36
N LYS A 256 6.39 -18.00 -6.11
CA LYS A 256 7.23 -19.20 -6.12
C LYS A 256 8.65 -18.90 -6.58
N ILE A 257 8.80 -18.12 -7.66
CA ILE A 257 10.13 -17.72 -8.16
C ILE A 257 10.88 -16.93 -7.10
N MET A 258 10.25 -15.94 -6.44
CA MET A 258 10.91 -15.19 -5.36
C MET A 258 11.34 -16.09 -4.20
N ILE A 259 10.51 -17.07 -3.82
CA ILE A 259 10.84 -18.04 -2.77
C ILE A 259 12.02 -18.94 -3.19
N ASP A 260 12.11 -19.36 -4.45
CA ASP A 260 13.21 -20.17 -4.95
C ASP A 260 14.53 -19.39 -4.98
N GLU A 261 14.51 -18.14 -5.44
CA GLU A 261 15.67 -17.23 -5.40
C GLU A 261 16.12 -16.95 -3.96
N LEU A 262 15.17 -16.82 -3.01
CA LEU A 262 15.47 -16.69 -1.58
C LEU A 262 16.17 -17.94 -1.03
N ARG A 263 15.68 -19.15 -1.36
CA ARG A 263 16.32 -20.41 -0.95
C ARG A 263 17.72 -20.54 -1.52
N ALA A 264 17.92 -20.09 -2.75
CA ALA A 264 19.23 -20.07 -3.41
C ALA A 264 20.15 -18.94 -2.90
N GLY A 265 19.67 -18.03 -2.05
CA GLY A 265 20.43 -16.88 -1.57
C GLY A 265 20.78 -15.86 -2.66
N SER A 266 19.98 -15.82 -3.74
CA SER A 266 20.24 -15.02 -4.95
C SER A 266 19.24 -13.87 -5.14
N LEU A 267 18.15 -13.83 -4.38
CA LEU A 267 17.18 -12.73 -4.46
C LEU A 267 17.83 -11.39 -4.05
N VAL A 268 17.82 -10.42 -4.98
CA VAL A 268 18.33 -9.06 -4.72
C VAL A 268 17.18 -8.06 -4.71
N VAL A 269 17.09 -7.26 -3.65
CA VAL A 269 16.20 -6.09 -3.58
C VAL A 269 17.04 -4.83 -3.67
N ARG A 270 16.74 -3.97 -4.64
CA ARG A 270 17.47 -2.71 -4.86
C ARG A 270 16.58 -1.51 -4.62
N THR A 271 17.13 -0.45 -4.06
CA THR A 271 16.46 0.84 -3.95
C THR A 271 16.75 1.65 -5.22
N ASP A 272 15.80 1.70 -6.14
CA ASP A 272 15.92 2.46 -7.39
C ASP A 272 15.54 3.93 -7.13
N PRO A 273 16.47 4.90 -7.29
CA PRO A 273 16.19 6.32 -7.05
C PRO A 273 15.17 6.92 -8.02
N PHE A 274 14.97 6.30 -9.19
CA PHE A 274 14.20 6.89 -10.28
C PHE A 274 12.92 6.12 -10.64
N ALA A 275 12.78 4.86 -10.24
CA ALA A 275 11.67 4.02 -10.69
C ALA A 275 10.26 4.60 -10.47
N SER A 276 10.03 5.44 -9.46
CA SER A 276 8.70 6.04 -9.24
C SER A 276 8.45 7.32 -10.04
N PRO A 277 7.24 7.52 -10.61
CA PRO A 277 6.84 8.81 -11.18
C PRO A 277 6.54 9.88 -10.12
N THR A 278 6.49 9.51 -8.82
CA THR A 278 6.24 10.44 -7.71
C THR A 278 7.49 11.15 -7.21
N GLY A 279 8.66 10.84 -7.80
CA GLY A 279 9.96 11.40 -7.40
C GLY A 279 10.60 10.71 -6.19
N PHE A 280 9.92 9.75 -5.54
CA PHE A 280 10.46 9.02 -4.39
C PHE A 280 11.24 7.78 -4.87
N PRO A 281 12.34 7.40 -4.19
CA PRO A 281 12.96 6.10 -4.42
C PRO A 281 11.95 4.97 -4.21
N PHE A 282 12.15 3.86 -4.93
CA PHE A 282 11.27 2.70 -4.85
C PHE A 282 12.09 1.41 -4.79
N LYS A 283 11.76 0.51 -3.86
CA LYS A 283 12.41 -0.80 -3.79
C LYS A 283 11.88 -1.73 -4.86
N VAL A 284 12.79 -2.33 -5.62
CA VAL A 284 12.48 -3.24 -6.71
C VAL A 284 13.18 -4.57 -6.43
N VAL A 285 12.42 -5.66 -6.51
CA VAL A 285 12.98 -7.01 -6.54
C VAL A 285 13.58 -7.25 -7.93
N THR A 286 14.85 -7.66 -7.98
CA THR A 286 15.53 -8.00 -9.22
C THR A 286 15.19 -9.44 -9.57
N LEU A 287 14.40 -9.62 -10.62
CA LEU A 287 13.87 -10.92 -11.02
C LEU A 287 13.80 -11.01 -12.55
N GLN A 288 14.18 -12.17 -13.09
CA GLN A 288 14.08 -12.44 -14.52
C GLN A 288 12.63 -12.37 -15.01
N ASN A 289 12.46 -11.94 -16.26
CA ASN A 289 11.18 -11.72 -16.93
C ASN A 289 10.28 -10.71 -16.21
N THR A 290 10.88 -9.67 -15.62
CA THR A 290 10.13 -8.58 -14.96
C THR A 290 10.66 -7.21 -15.34
N LEU A 291 9.88 -6.16 -15.05
CA LEU A 291 10.28 -4.76 -15.30
C LEU A 291 11.40 -4.27 -14.38
N SER A 292 11.97 -5.15 -13.55
CA SER A 292 13.25 -4.89 -12.88
C SER A 292 14.43 -4.88 -13.88
N GLU A 293 14.34 -5.64 -14.98
CA GLU A 293 15.40 -5.76 -15.98
C GLU A 293 15.41 -4.59 -16.97
N THR A 294 16.59 -3.97 -17.12
CA THR A 294 16.78 -2.81 -18.01
C THR A 294 16.38 -3.08 -19.47
N PRO A 295 16.77 -4.20 -20.12
CA PRO A 295 16.38 -4.46 -21.51
C PRO A 295 14.87 -4.64 -21.68
N LEU A 296 14.22 -5.37 -20.77
CA LEU A 296 12.78 -5.60 -20.81
C LEU A 296 12.00 -4.31 -20.55
N TYR A 297 12.46 -3.50 -19.59
CA TYR A 297 11.88 -2.20 -19.34
C TYR A 297 12.05 -1.23 -20.53
N ALA A 298 13.22 -1.23 -21.19
CA ALA A 298 13.46 -0.41 -22.37
C ALA A 298 12.57 -0.81 -23.56
N ALA A 299 12.27 -2.11 -23.70
CA ALA A 299 11.36 -2.62 -24.72
C ALA A 299 9.87 -2.39 -24.40
N ARG A 300 9.52 -2.15 -23.13
CA ARG A 300 8.14 -1.89 -22.71
C ARG A 300 7.57 -0.64 -23.38
N PRO A 301 6.42 -0.71 -24.08
CA PRO A 301 5.73 0.46 -24.58
C PRO A 301 5.25 1.37 -23.42
N ARG A 302 5.73 2.61 -23.37
CA ARG A 302 5.23 3.62 -22.42
C ARG A 302 3.80 4.03 -22.78
N LEU A 303 2.91 4.05 -21.79
CA LEU A 303 1.49 4.44 -21.87
C LEU A 303 1.00 4.89 -20.49
N CYS A 304 -0.22 5.43 -20.44
CA CYS A 304 -0.92 5.71 -19.19
C CYS A 304 -2.45 5.54 -19.35
N ASP A 305 -2.94 4.32 -19.09
CA ASP A 305 -4.35 3.92 -19.11
C ASP A 305 -5.00 4.04 -17.72
N LEU A 306 -4.34 3.61 -16.64
CA LEU A 306 -4.85 3.71 -15.26
C LEU A 306 -4.82 5.14 -14.70
N GLY A 307 -3.65 5.80 -14.76
CA GLY A 307 -3.52 7.23 -14.45
C GLY A 307 -3.64 7.63 -12.98
N TYR A 308 -3.42 6.73 -12.03
CA TYR A 308 -3.54 6.99 -10.58
C TYR A 308 -2.47 7.97 -10.05
N LEU A 309 -1.23 7.84 -10.52
CA LEU A 309 -0.09 8.67 -10.08
C LEU A 309 0.14 9.89 -10.99
N ARG A 310 -0.91 10.42 -11.63
CA ARG A 310 -0.79 11.67 -12.39
C ARG A 310 -0.77 12.85 -11.44
N VAL A 311 0.16 13.76 -11.67
CA VAL A 311 0.26 15.03 -10.94
C VAL A 311 -0.53 16.09 -11.70
N PRO A 312 -1.42 16.83 -11.03
CA PRO A 312 -2.04 18.01 -11.63
C PRO A 312 -1.01 19.13 -11.77
N TYR A 313 -1.07 19.87 -12.88
CA TYR A 313 -0.24 21.06 -13.11
C TYR A 313 -1.10 22.20 -13.64
N GLU A 314 -0.76 23.43 -13.29
CA GLU A 314 -1.47 24.60 -13.79
C GLU A 314 -1.00 24.93 -15.22
N ARG A 315 -1.94 24.89 -16.18
CA ARG A 315 -1.67 25.27 -17.58
C ARG A 315 -1.73 26.78 -17.76
N SER A 316 -2.69 27.38 -17.09
CA SER A 316 -2.95 28.81 -16.96
C SER A 316 -3.73 29.01 -15.67
N PRO A 317 -3.77 30.21 -15.07
CA PRO A 317 -4.48 30.45 -13.82
C PRO A 317 -5.91 29.87 -13.85
N GLY A 318 -6.22 28.96 -12.92
CA GLY A 318 -7.52 28.30 -12.79
C GLY A 318 -7.77 27.11 -13.74
N THR A 319 -6.84 26.77 -14.63
CA THR A 319 -6.99 25.65 -15.59
C THR A 319 -5.92 24.59 -15.37
N LEU A 320 -6.35 23.37 -15.05
CA LEU A 320 -5.45 22.26 -14.74
C LEU A 320 -5.25 21.31 -15.93
N GLY A 321 -4.02 20.82 -16.06
CA GLY A 321 -3.68 19.61 -16.79
C GLY A 321 -3.25 18.50 -15.82
N TYR A 322 -3.08 17.28 -16.35
CA TYR A 322 -2.62 16.12 -15.59
C TYR A 322 -1.55 15.38 -16.37
N ARG A 323 -0.40 15.14 -15.74
CA ARG A 323 0.78 14.53 -16.37
C ARG A 323 1.41 13.48 -15.46
N CYS A 324 2.18 12.57 -16.04
CA CYS A 324 2.92 11.56 -15.29
C CYS A 324 4.26 11.34 -15.98
N SER A 325 5.36 11.42 -15.24
CA SER A 325 6.70 11.27 -15.80
C SER A 325 7.00 9.85 -16.31
N ALA A 326 6.12 8.86 -16.06
CA ALA A 326 6.17 7.51 -16.63
C ALA A 326 5.25 7.29 -17.85
N GLU A 327 4.45 8.29 -18.27
CA GLU A 327 3.64 8.21 -19.51
C GLU A 327 4.54 8.32 -20.77
N PRO A 328 4.04 8.19 -22.01
CA PRO A 328 4.90 8.34 -23.19
C PRO A 328 5.70 9.65 -23.15
N THR A 329 7.02 9.60 -23.33
CA THR A 329 7.92 10.75 -23.11
C THR A 329 7.49 11.99 -23.91
N HIS A 330 7.15 11.81 -25.18
CA HIS A 330 6.69 12.92 -26.03
C HIS A 330 5.35 13.53 -25.55
N VAL A 331 4.45 12.73 -24.94
CA VAL A 331 3.21 13.23 -24.33
C VAL A 331 3.51 14.01 -23.06
N PHE A 332 4.43 13.52 -22.22
CA PHE A 332 4.86 14.21 -21.01
C PHE A 332 5.49 15.57 -21.32
N ILE A 333 6.39 15.62 -22.32
CA ILE A 333 7.02 16.86 -22.79
C ILE A 333 5.97 17.85 -23.33
N LYS A 334 5.01 17.37 -24.13
CA LYS A 334 3.89 18.21 -24.62
C LYS A 334 3.05 18.79 -23.48
N LYS A 335 3.07 18.17 -22.29
CA LYS A 335 2.40 18.63 -21.06
C LYS A 335 3.34 19.44 -20.14
N GLY A 336 4.44 19.97 -20.69
CA GLY A 336 5.38 20.83 -19.98
C GLY A 336 6.35 20.11 -19.04
N GLY A 337 6.49 18.79 -19.19
CA GLY A 337 7.58 18.04 -18.54
C GLY A 337 8.87 18.08 -19.36
N THR A 338 9.95 17.51 -18.82
CA THR A 338 11.25 17.40 -19.51
C THR A 338 11.60 15.94 -19.83
N ALA A 339 12.57 15.71 -20.71
CA ALA A 339 13.04 14.36 -21.02
C ALA A 339 13.81 13.76 -19.82
N GLU A 340 14.52 14.62 -19.09
CA GLU A 340 15.30 14.34 -17.90
C GLU A 340 14.41 13.86 -16.76
N ASP A 341 13.29 14.55 -16.51
CA ASP A 341 12.31 14.14 -15.49
C ASP A 341 11.67 12.78 -15.80
N ALA A 342 11.56 12.44 -17.08
CA ALA A 342 10.97 11.19 -17.57
C ALA A 342 11.96 10.03 -17.66
N LEU A 343 13.26 10.30 -17.52
CA LEU A 343 14.32 9.30 -17.61
C LEU A 343 14.27 8.34 -16.41
N GLY A 344 14.35 7.03 -16.67
CA GLY A 344 14.32 5.99 -15.63
C GLY A 344 12.96 5.78 -14.94
N ARG A 345 11.97 6.64 -15.15
CA ARG A 345 10.64 6.53 -14.51
C ARG A 345 9.90 5.30 -14.99
N LYS A 346 9.44 4.47 -14.05
CA LYS A 346 8.66 3.24 -14.30
C LYS A 346 7.18 3.45 -14.00
N CYS A 347 6.31 2.79 -14.77
CA CYS A 347 4.86 2.87 -14.57
C CYS A 347 4.43 1.95 -13.43
N LEU A 348 4.45 2.46 -12.19
CA LEU A 348 4.07 1.67 -11.01
C LEU A 348 2.61 1.21 -11.05
N CYS A 349 1.68 2.04 -11.55
CA CYS A 349 0.26 1.65 -11.60
C CYS A 349 0.05 0.34 -12.36
N ASN A 350 0.67 0.21 -13.52
CA ASN A 350 0.53 -0.98 -14.36
C ASN A 350 1.38 -2.15 -13.86
N GLY A 351 2.63 -1.89 -13.46
CA GLY A 351 3.52 -2.94 -12.96
C GLY A 351 3.01 -3.59 -11.68
N LEU A 352 2.43 -2.80 -10.75
CA LEU A 352 1.90 -3.33 -9.49
C LEU A 352 0.60 -4.12 -9.69
N MET A 353 -0.28 -3.70 -10.62
CA MET A 353 -1.48 -4.49 -10.95
C MET A 353 -1.10 -5.82 -11.63
N ALA A 354 -0.04 -5.83 -12.45
CA ALA A 354 0.49 -7.06 -13.04
C ALA A 354 1.04 -8.04 -11.98
N ASN A 355 1.57 -7.55 -10.85
CA ASN A 355 2.04 -8.42 -9.77
C ASN A 355 0.93 -9.29 -9.15
N ILE A 356 -0.33 -8.86 -9.24
CA ILE A 356 -1.50 -9.53 -8.64
C ILE A 356 -2.42 -10.15 -9.71
N GLY A 357 -1.89 -10.41 -10.91
CA GLY A 357 -2.65 -11.00 -12.02
C GLY A 357 -3.67 -10.06 -12.69
N LEU A 358 -3.69 -8.78 -12.31
CA LEU A 358 -4.60 -7.77 -12.87
C LEU A 358 -3.90 -6.87 -13.92
N GLY A 359 -2.78 -7.33 -14.48
CA GLY A 359 -2.12 -6.69 -15.61
C GLY A 359 -3.02 -6.65 -16.84
N ASN A 360 -2.99 -5.53 -17.57
CA ASN A 360 -3.82 -5.34 -18.75
C ASN A 360 -3.22 -6.03 -19.98
N THR A 361 -4.07 -6.68 -20.79
CA THR A 361 -3.69 -7.24 -22.10
C THR A 361 -4.21 -6.31 -23.18
N ARG A 362 -3.36 -5.87 -24.10
CA ARG A 362 -3.72 -4.86 -25.10
C ARG A 362 -4.16 -5.46 -26.42
N GLY A 363 -4.82 -4.63 -27.24
CA GLY A 363 -5.32 -5.03 -28.55
C GLY A 363 -4.25 -5.43 -29.57
N ASP A 364 -2.99 -5.05 -29.34
CA ASP A 364 -1.81 -5.52 -30.10
C ASP A 364 -1.20 -6.81 -29.53
N GLY A 365 -1.81 -7.39 -28.48
CA GLY A 365 -1.35 -8.59 -27.80
C GLY A 365 -0.32 -8.33 -26.69
N TYR A 366 0.10 -7.09 -26.45
CA TYR A 366 1.04 -6.81 -25.35
C TYR A 366 0.38 -7.07 -23.99
N VAL A 367 1.02 -7.93 -23.19
CA VAL A 367 0.63 -8.22 -21.79
C VAL A 367 1.56 -7.46 -20.86
N GLU A 368 0.95 -6.69 -19.95
CA GLU A 368 1.70 -5.91 -18.98
C GLU A 368 2.57 -6.79 -18.06
N GLN A 369 3.84 -6.41 -17.91
CA GLN A 369 4.82 -7.17 -17.14
C GLN A 369 4.87 -6.70 -15.68
N PRO A 370 5.20 -7.60 -14.73
CA PRO A 370 5.25 -7.29 -13.30
C PRO A 370 6.43 -6.39 -12.92
N LEU A 371 6.28 -5.65 -11.83
CA LEU A 371 7.34 -4.88 -11.17
C LEU A 371 7.23 -5.10 -9.65
N LEU A 372 7.93 -6.11 -9.17
CA LEU A 372 7.83 -6.60 -7.79
C LEU A 372 8.58 -5.69 -6.80
N THR A 373 8.09 -5.64 -5.56
CA THR A 373 8.69 -4.90 -4.46
C THR A 373 8.68 -5.71 -3.18
N LEU A 374 9.75 -5.59 -2.40
CA LEU A 374 9.92 -6.17 -1.07
C LEU A 374 10.76 -5.18 -0.24
N GLY A 375 10.75 -5.34 1.09
CA GLY A 375 11.71 -4.67 1.96
C GLY A 375 13.13 -5.20 1.75
N ALA A 376 14.13 -4.40 2.13
CA ALA A 376 15.54 -4.77 2.03
C ALA A 376 15.97 -5.76 3.13
N ASP A 377 15.28 -5.76 4.27
CA ASP A 377 15.46 -6.79 5.30
C ASP A 377 14.69 -8.06 4.93
N LEU A 378 15.45 -9.13 4.70
CA LEU A 378 14.95 -10.48 4.38
C LEU A 378 15.21 -11.47 5.52
N SER A 379 15.65 -11.02 6.70
CA SER A 379 16.02 -11.89 7.82
C SER A 379 14.85 -12.77 8.28
N GLY A 380 13.69 -12.17 8.58
CA GLY A 380 12.50 -12.92 8.98
C GLY A 380 11.99 -13.90 7.95
N VAL A 381 12.07 -13.55 6.67
CA VAL A 381 11.71 -14.43 5.54
C VAL A 381 12.67 -15.63 5.47
N THR A 382 13.96 -15.37 5.63
CA THR A 382 15.01 -16.40 5.62
C THR A 382 14.85 -17.36 6.81
N GLU A 383 14.49 -16.85 7.98
CA GLU A 383 14.19 -17.69 9.16
C GLU A 383 12.92 -18.52 8.97
N MET A 384 11.84 -17.91 8.44
CA MET A 384 10.61 -18.63 8.12
C MET A 384 10.84 -19.76 7.11
N LEU A 385 11.67 -19.58 6.09
CA LEU A 385 11.99 -20.64 5.13
C LEU A 385 12.74 -21.83 5.75
N LYS A 386 13.48 -21.64 6.85
CA LYS A 386 14.12 -22.75 7.57
C LYS A 386 13.10 -23.59 8.32
N VAL A 387 12.07 -22.95 8.89
CA VAL A 387 11.01 -23.60 9.67
C VAL A 387 9.93 -24.20 8.77
N PHE A 388 9.59 -23.48 7.70
CA PHE A 388 8.57 -23.83 6.72
C PHE A 388 9.17 -23.88 5.31
N PRO A 389 9.89 -24.97 4.96
CA PRO A 389 10.58 -25.07 3.68
C PRO A 389 9.68 -24.89 2.47
N ASN A 390 8.37 -25.19 2.57
CA ASN A 390 7.40 -25.08 1.47
C ASN A 390 6.63 -23.75 1.43
N GLY A 391 7.00 -22.78 2.28
CA GLY A 391 6.24 -21.55 2.49
C GLY A 391 5.31 -21.63 3.71
N TRP A 392 4.69 -20.52 4.06
CA TRP A 392 3.89 -20.36 5.28
C TRP A 392 2.58 -19.61 5.03
N SER A 393 1.63 -19.84 5.91
CA SER A 393 0.41 -19.05 6.06
C SER A 393 0.67 -17.75 6.83
N ALA A 394 -0.22 -16.77 6.67
CA ALA A 394 -0.23 -15.56 7.49
C ALA A 394 -0.35 -15.89 9.00
N LYS A 395 -1.13 -16.92 9.35
CA LYS A 395 -1.26 -17.40 10.73
C LYS A 395 0.06 -17.93 11.29
N GLU A 396 0.81 -18.73 10.52
CA GLU A 396 2.13 -19.22 10.92
C GLU A 396 3.13 -18.07 11.07
N ALA A 397 3.08 -17.07 10.20
CA ALA A 397 3.90 -15.86 10.35
C ALA A 397 3.59 -15.11 11.66
N VAL A 398 2.32 -14.92 12.01
CA VAL A 398 1.92 -14.32 13.30
C VAL A 398 2.42 -15.14 14.48
N ASN A 399 2.21 -16.46 14.46
CA ASN A 399 2.66 -17.35 15.54
C ASN A 399 4.18 -17.30 15.72
N TYR A 400 4.92 -17.31 14.61
CA TYR A 400 6.37 -17.14 14.60
C TYR A 400 6.76 -15.82 15.27
N LEU A 401 6.24 -14.69 14.80
CA LEU A 401 6.56 -13.35 15.32
C LEU A 401 6.25 -13.19 16.82
N LEU A 402 5.18 -13.84 17.29
CA LEU A 402 4.77 -13.82 18.69
C LEU A 402 5.50 -14.87 19.56
N ASN A 403 6.43 -15.64 18.99
CA ASN A 403 7.08 -16.78 19.66
C ASN A 403 6.09 -17.76 20.29
N VAL A 404 4.91 -17.92 19.68
CA VAL A 404 3.95 -18.94 20.11
C VAL A 404 4.49 -20.28 19.62
N SER A 405 5.27 -20.93 20.47
CA SER A 405 5.66 -22.34 20.26
C SER A 405 4.40 -23.16 19.97
N ASN A 406 4.44 -24.08 19.01
CA ASN A 406 3.34 -25.02 18.78
C ASN A 406 3.07 -25.84 20.06
N ILE A 407 2.22 -25.32 20.95
CA ILE A 407 1.58 -26.06 22.03
C ILE A 407 0.53 -26.94 21.34
N SER A 408 0.98 -27.99 20.66
CA SER A 408 0.23 -29.22 20.33
C SER A 408 1.03 -30.11 19.38
N SER A 409 2.04 -30.80 19.92
CA SER A 409 2.48 -32.11 19.39
C SER A 409 2.94 -33.07 20.49
N LYS A 410 2.51 -32.85 21.74
CA LYS A 410 2.57 -33.84 22.83
C LYS A 410 1.21 -33.90 23.52
N ASN A 411 0.26 -34.59 22.89
CA ASN A 411 -0.90 -35.22 23.55
C ASN A 411 -1.60 -36.25 22.63
N SER A 412 -0.82 -37.03 21.88
CA SER A 412 -1.32 -38.22 21.17
C SER A 412 -0.39 -39.43 21.36
N ALA A 413 0.15 -39.57 22.56
CA ALA A 413 0.85 -40.78 23.00
C ALA A 413 0.52 -41.01 24.48
N ASN A 414 -0.71 -41.44 24.75
CA ASN A 414 -1.13 -42.24 25.91
C ASN A 414 -2.61 -42.58 25.76
N ALA A 415 -2.90 -43.48 24.83
CA ALA A 415 -4.12 -44.27 24.81
C ALA A 415 -3.73 -45.67 24.31
N THR A 416 -2.97 -46.39 25.14
CA THR A 416 -2.78 -47.84 24.99
C THR A 416 -3.34 -48.52 26.23
N ASP A 417 -4.23 -49.46 25.97
CA ASP A 417 -4.50 -50.66 26.75
C ASP A 417 -4.93 -50.51 28.22
N SER A 418 -6.24 -50.44 28.42
CA SER A 418 -6.89 -51.28 29.42
C SER A 418 -8.37 -51.46 29.08
N GLU A 419 -8.73 -52.56 28.41
CA GLU A 419 -9.97 -53.30 28.68
C GLU A 419 -10.01 -54.59 27.83
N ARG A 420 -9.47 -55.67 28.42
CA ARG A 420 -9.92 -57.03 28.14
C ARG A 420 -10.47 -57.63 29.42
N GLY A 421 -11.74 -58.04 29.35
CA GLY A 421 -12.35 -59.05 30.20
C GLY A 421 -13.21 -58.49 31.31
N ILE A 422 -14.52 -58.77 31.26
CA ILE A 422 -15.09 -59.93 31.96
C ILE A 422 -16.56 -60.13 31.52
N SER A 423 -16.88 -61.41 31.44
CA SER A 423 -18.11 -62.16 31.11
C SER A 423 -19.49 -61.57 31.41
N GLN A 424 -20.44 -61.97 30.56
CA GLN A 424 -21.88 -62.08 30.84
C GLN A 424 -22.19 -62.89 32.13
N PRO A 425 -23.40 -62.75 32.70
CA PRO A 425 -24.43 -63.75 32.36
C PRO A 425 -25.88 -63.21 32.27
N SER A 426 -26.71 -64.11 31.71
CA SER A 426 -28.18 -64.20 31.55
C SER A 426 -28.87 -63.32 30.52
#